data_AF-A0A110BIG5-F1
#
_entry.id   AF-A0A110BIG5-F1
#
_cell.length_a   1.000
_cell.length_b   1.000
_cell.length_c   1.000
_cell.angle_alpha   90.00
_cell.angle_beta   90.00
_cell.angle_gamma   90.00
#
_symmetry.space_group_name_H-M   'P 1'
#
loop_
_entity.id
_entity.type
_entity.pdbx_description
1 polymer ?
#
loop_
_entity_poly.entity_id
_entity_poly.type
_entity_poly.pdbx_seq_one_letter_code
_entity_poly.pdbx_strand_id
1 'polypeptide(L)'
;MACYPSPRQIGLAHRLIDAGATLILGHHPHTMQAVERYRGGLIAYSLGMFQFDPHWPHNLSPVGFILSVDLQKGGVIGEFEVIPIIVDDDFVPRPGEGTEGENIRAFITGISRPVAEGGITWARWFEEIAPAYMKMNLESYRYRICRDGPLPLLEMGVWLCTPFCLKCYTGLIRRSLRPVLLWGRRAPGKDPGG
;
A
#
# COMPACT_ATOMS: atom_id res chain seq x y z
N MET A 1 0.27 5.80 4.20
CA MET A 1 0.71 4.57 3.50
C MET A 1 -0.41 4.09 2.61
N ALA A 2 -0.10 3.78 1.35
CA ALA A 2 -1.06 3.41 0.34
C ALA A 2 -1.26 1.89 0.34
N CYS A 3 -2.02 1.34 1.29
CA CYS A 3 -2.18 -0.10 1.43
C CYS A 3 -3.03 -0.73 0.32
N TYR A 4 -3.68 0.10 -0.50
CA TYR A 4 -4.49 -0.34 -1.64
C TYR A 4 -3.86 0.09 -2.97
N PRO A 5 -3.84 -0.81 -3.98
CA PRO A 5 -3.50 -0.42 -5.34
C PRO A 5 -4.52 0.58 -5.89
N SER A 6 -4.11 1.42 -6.83
CA SER A 6 -5.05 2.32 -7.51
C SER A 6 -6.05 1.52 -8.35
N PRO A 7 -7.28 2.03 -8.56
CA PRO A 7 -8.23 1.40 -9.48
C PRO A 7 -7.67 1.20 -10.89
N ARG A 8 -6.76 2.09 -11.30
CA ARG A 8 -6.02 1.96 -12.57
C ARG A 8 -5.10 0.74 -12.58
N GLN A 9 -4.37 0.48 -11.49
CA GLN A 9 -3.52 -0.71 -11.34
C GLN A 9 -4.34 -1.99 -11.29
N ILE A 10 -5.45 -2.01 -10.54
CA ILE A 10 -6.39 -3.13 -10.51
C ILE A 10 -6.89 -3.45 -11.93
N GLY A 11 -7.43 -2.45 -12.62
CA GLY A 11 -7.93 -2.64 -13.97
C GLY A 11 -6.85 -3.03 -14.98
N LEU A 12 -5.60 -2.59 -14.80
CA LEU A 12 -4.48 -3.06 -15.63
C LEU A 12 -4.17 -4.53 -15.37
N ALA A 13 -4.09 -4.94 -14.10
CA ALA A 13 -3.82 -6.32 -13.72
C ALA A 13 -4.92 -7.26 -14.25
N HIS A 14 -6.19 -6.90 -14.09
CA HIS A 14 -7.31 -7.67 -14.64
C HIS A 14 -7.22 -7.83 -16.16
N ARG A 15 -6.91 -6.75 -16.90
CA ARG A 15 -6.71 -6.84 -18.36
C ARG A 15 -5.55 -7.75 -18.76
N LEU A 16 -4.47 -7.78 -17.97
CA LEU A 16 -3.34 -8.66 -18.23
C LEU A 16 -3.71 -10.13 -18.00
N ILE A 17 -4.48 -10.43 -16.94
CA ILE A 17 -5.02 -11.78 -16.73
C ILE A 17 -5.97 -12.16 -17.87
N ASP A 18 -6.88 -11.28 -18.27
CA ASP A 18 -7.79 -11.51 -19.39
C ASP A 18 -7.05 -11.75 -20.72
N ALA A 19 -5.85 -11.18 -20.87
CA ALA A 19 -4.97 -11.41 -22.02
C ALA A 19 -4.13 -12.69 -21.92
N GLY A 20 -4.25 -13.47 -20.85
CA GLY A 20 -3.60 -14.78 -20.66
C GLY A 20 -2.48 -14.82 -19.64
N ALA A 21 -2.20 -13.73 -18.91
CA ALA A 21 -1.29 -13.81 -17.77
C ALA A 21 -1.91 -14.68 -16.66
N THR A 22 -1.08 -15.47 -15.98
CA THR A 22 -1.52 -16.39 -14.92
C THR A 22 -1.02 -15.99 -13.52
N LEU A 23 0.05 -15.19 -13.47
CA LEU A 23 0.61 -14.60 -12.27
C LEU A 23 1.09 -13.18 -12.58
N ILE A 24 0.71 -12.22 -11.74
CA ILE A 24 1.18 -10.84 -11.80
C ILE A 24 1.86 -10.49 -10.47
N LEU A 25 3.12 -10.07 -10.54
CA LEU A 25 3.88 -9.59 -9.39
C LEU A 25 4.17 -8.09 -9.57
N GLY A 26 3.49 -7.28 -8.78
CA GLY A 26 3.70 -5.85 -8.66
C GLY A 26 4.65 -5.50 -7.52
N HIS A 27 5.31 -4.35 -7.64
CA HIS A 27 6.20 -3.79 -6.63
C HIS A 27 6.28 -2.26 -6.80
N HIS A 28 7.08 -1.58 -5.95
CA HIS A 28 7.36 -0.12 -5.88
C HIS A 28 6.72 0.67 -4.74
N PRO A 29 5.53 0.34 -4.20
CA PRO A 29 4.97 1.10 -3.09
C PRO A 29 5.77 1.08 -1.78
N HIS A 30 6.76 0.17 -1.65
CA HIS A 30 7.51 -0.10 -0.41
C HIS A 30 6.58 -0.39 0.79
N THR A 31 5.36 -0.84 0.51
CA THR A 31 4.34 -1.27 1.45
C THR A 31 3.70 -2.54 0.92
N MET A 32 3.27 -3.43 1.81
CA MET A 32 2.40 -4.54 1.45
C MET A 32 1.10 -3.99 0.85
N GLN A 33 0.65 -4.62 -0.23
CA GLN A 33 -0.67 -4.40 -0.82
C GLN A 33 -1.38 -5.73 -1.00
N ALA A 34 -2.64 -5.65 -1.45
CA ALA A 34 -3.49 -6.80 -1.66
C ALA A 34 -2.85 -7.90 -2.53
N VAL A 35 -3.29 -9.13 -2.26
CA VAL A 35 -3.12 -10.31 -3.11
C VAL A 35 -4.52 -10.80 -3.47
N GLU A 36 -4.78 -10.95 -4.76
CA GLU A 36 -6.10 -11.21 -5.33
C GLU A 36 -6.04 -12.39 -6.30
N ARG A 37 -7.01 -13.30 -6.21
CA ARG A 37 -7.30 -14.23 -7.31
C ARG A 37 -8.36 -13.63 -8.22
N TYR A 38 -8.07 -13.52 -9.51
CA TYR A 38 -8.99 -13.01 -10.52
C TYR A 38 -9.03 -13.96 -11.71
N ARG A 39 -10.19 -14.51 -12.04
CA ARG A 39 -10.41 -15.42 -13.19
C ARG A 39 -9.36 -16.54 -13.33
N GLY A 40 -8.94 -17.12 -12.21
CA GLY A 40 -7.93 -18.19 -12.16
C GLY A 40 -6.48 -17.71 -12.14
N GLY A 41 -6.21 -16.43 -12.43
CA GLY A 41 -4.90 -15.81 -12.24
C GLY A 41 -4.68 -15.31 -10.82
N LEU A 42 -3.42 -15.26 -10.39
CA LEU A 42 -3.02 -14.68 -9.11
C LEU A 42 -2.34 -13.31 -9.32
N ILE A 43 -2.72 -12.33 -8.52
CA ILE A 43 -2.21 -10.96 -8.60
C ILE A 43 -1.70 -10.56 -7.22
N ALA A 44 -0.42 -10.26 -7.08
CA ALA A 44 0.13 -9.59 -5.90
C ALA A 44 0.53 -8.17 -6.28
N TYR A 45 -0.14 -7.15 -5.72
CA TYR A 45 0.07 -5.76 -6.16
C TYR A 45 1.36 -5.14 -5.60
N SER A 46 1.78 -5.57 -4.40
CA SER A 46 3.07 -5.23 -3.80
C SER A 46 3.35 -6.14 -2.61
N LEU A 47 4.57 -6.70 -2.55
CA LEU A 47 5.01 -7.61 -1.49
C LEU A 47 5.54 -6.89 -0.23
N GLY A 48 5.69 -5.57 -0.28
CA GLY A 48 6.31 -4.80 0.80
C GLY A 48 7.83 -4.82 0.75
N MET A 49 8.47 -4.61 1.90
CA MET A 49 9.93 -4.49 2.00
C MET A 49 10.55 -5.87 2.24
N PHE A 50 11.62 -6.21 1.52
CA PHE A 50 12.41 -7.42 1.79
C PHE A 50 13.80 -7.10 2.35
N GLN A 51 14.49 -6.11 1.81
CA GLN A 51 15.81 -5.69 2.28
C GLN A 51 16.05 -4.22 1.91
N PHE A 52 15.73 -3.30 2.83
CA PHE A 52 15.87 -1.85 2.62
C PHE A 52 16.01 -1.15 3.97
N ASP A 53 16.55 0.08 3.96
CA ASP A 53 16.87 0.82 5.18
C ASP A 53 15.66 1.24 6.03
N PRO A 54 15.34 0.59 7.16
CA PRO A 54 14.13 0.91 7.93
C PRO A 54 14.14 2.37 8.43
N HIS A 55 15.29 3.04 8.48
CA HIS A 55 15.47 4.42 8.91
C HIS A 55 15.34 5.46 7.79
N TRP A 56 15.11 5.05 6.55
CA TRP A 56 14.87 6.01 5.47
C TRP A 56 13.68 6.90 5.85
N PRO A 57 13.76 8.24 5.71
CA PRO A 57 12.78 9.18 6.26
C PRO A 57 11.37 9.05 5.66
N HIS A 58 11.25 8.25 4.60
CA HIS A 58 9.98 7.91 3.95
C HIS A 58 9.73 6.40 3.89
N ASN A 59 10.48 5.58 4.64
CA ASN A 59 10.18 4.16 4.72
C ASN A 59 8.91 3.95 5.52
N LEU A 60 7.92 3.40 4.82
CA LEU A 60 6.54 3.36 5.29
C LEU A 60 6.29 2.12 6.16
N SER A 61 7.13 1.07 6.08
CA SER A 61 6.93 -0.17 6.83
C SER A 61 8.17 -1.07 6.86
N PRO A 62 8.60 -1.60 8.02
CA PRO A 62 9.64 -2.62 8.11
C PRO A 62 9.14 -4.03 7.74
N VAL A 63 7.84 -4.17 7.42
CA VAL A 63 7.23 -5.46 7.14
C VAL A 63 6.97 -5.69 5.64
N GLY A 64 7.09 -6.95 5.26
CA GLY A 64 6.80 -7.46 3.94
C GLY A 64 6.35 -8.92 4.02
N PHE A 65 6.30 -9.58 2.88
CA PHE A 65 6.09 -11.02 2.83
C PHE A 65 6.74 -11.64 1.59
N ILE A 66 7.12 -12.91 1.71
CA ILE A 66 7.41 -13.77 0.58
C ILE A 66 6.09 -14.40 0.14
N LEU A 67 5.83 -14.35 -1.16
CA LEU A 67 4.73 -15.07 -1.78
C LEU A 67 5.26 -16.40 -2.32
N SER A 68 4.79 -17.50 -1.74
CA SER A 68 5.09 -18.85 -2.22
C SER A 68 3.90 -19.38 -3.03
N VAL A 69 4.19 -19.90 -4.22
CA VAL A 69 3.20 -20.37 -5.19
C VAL A 69 3.69 -21.61 -5.91
N ASP A 70 2.78 -22.52 -6.20
CA ASP A 70 3.03 -23.65 -7.08
C ASP A 70 2.60 -23.30 -8.51
N LEU A 71 3.48 -23.53 -9.49
CA LEU A 71 3.25 -23.19 -10.90
C LEU A 71 3.25 -24.44 -11.78
N GLN A 72 2.26 -24.54 -12.67
CA GLN A 72 2.21 -25.51 -13.75
C GLN A 72 1.97 -24.82 -15.10
N LYS A 73 1.95 -25.59 -16.20
CA LYS A 73 1.75 -25.07 -17.57
C LYS A 73 0.50 -24.17 -17.70
N GLY A 74 -0.53 -24.41 -16.89
CA GLY A 74 -1.78 -23.63 -16.88
C GLY A 74 -1.79 -22.41 -15.96
N GLY A 75 -0.72 -22.16 -15.18
CA GLY A 75 -0.66 -21.07 -14.21
C GLY A 75 -0.43 -21.52 -12.77
N VAL A 76 -0.80 -20.64 -11.83
CA VAL A 76 -0.73 -20.94 -10.39
C VAL A 76 -1.76 -22.00 -10.03
N ILE A 77 -1.32 -23.06 -9.36
CA ILE A 77 -2.15 -24.14 -8.86
C ILE A 77 -2.25 -24.09 -7.33
N GLY A 78 -3.28 -24.73 -6.78
CA GLY A 78 -3.47 -24.80 -5.33
C GLY A 78 -3.67 -23.43 -4.69
N GLU A 79 -3.45 -23.36 -3.38
CA GLU A 79 -3.43 -22.10 -2.63
C GLU A 79 -2.04 -21.47 -2.65
N PHE A 80 -2.01 -20.14 -2.57
CA PHE A 80 -0.75 -19.43 -2.36
C PHE A 80 -0.48 -19.29 -0.86
N GLU A 81 0.79 -19.26 -0.49
CA GLU A 81 1.20 -19.01 0.88
C GLU A 81 1.85 -17.63 1.00
N VAL A 82 1.43 -16.90 2.04
CA VAL A 82 2.04 -15.64 2.44
C VAL A 82 2.95 -15.95 3.62
N ILE A 83 4.26 -15.84 3.44
CA ILE A 83 5.27 -16.02 4.48
C ILE A 83 5.69 -14.63 4.97
N PRO A 84 5.27 -14.18 6.17
CA PRO A 84 5.58 -12.86 6.69
C PRO A 84 7.08 -12.64 6.85
N ILE A 85 7.54 -11.43 6.54
CA ILE A 85 8.92 -11.00 6.74
C ILE A 85 8.94 -9.68 7.50
N ILE A 86 9.86 -9.59 8.45
CA ILE A 86 10.15 -8.39 9.22
C ILE A 86 11.62 -8.06 8.96
N VAL A 87 11.89 -6.83 8.52
CA VAL A 87 13.23 -6.29 8.41
C VAL A 87 13.53 -5.57 9.72
N ASP A 88 14.56 -6.03 10.41
CA ASP A 88 15.01 -5.43 11.66
C ASP A 88 15.96 -4.24 11.43
N ASP A 89 16.43 -3.65 12.52
CA ASP A 89 17.32 -2.49 12.49
C ASP A 89 18.71 -2.80 11.90
N ASP A 90 19.10 -4.09 11.86
CA ASP A 90 20.32 -4.58 11.21
C ASP A 90 20.13 -4.87 9.71
N PHE A 91 18.98 -4.50 9.13
CA PHE A 91 18.66 -4.68 7.71
C PHE A 91 18.55 -6.15 7.28
N VAL A 92 18.32 -7.05 8.24
CA VAL A 92 18.23 -8.49 8.02
C VAL A 92 16.77 -8.93 8.02
N PRO A 93 16.24 -9.46 6.90
CA PRO A 93 14.91 -10.03 6.89
C PRO A 93 14.83 -11.29 7.75
N ARG A 94 13.86 -11.32 8.66
CA ARG A 94 13.52 -12.51 9.47
C ARG A 94 12.08 -12.94 9.20
N PRO A 95 11.79 -14.25 9.20
CA PRO A 95 10.42 -14.74 9.22
C PRO A 95 9.63 -14.13 10.38
N GLY A 96 8.44 -13.61 10.10
CA GLY A 96 7.50 -13.20 11.15
C GLY A 96 6.85 -14.41 11.77
N GLU A 97 7.22 -14.74 13.00
CA GLU A 97 6.68 -15.87 13.78
C GLU A 97 5.65 -15.42 14.81
N GLY A 98 4.89 -16.39 15.34
CA GLY A 98 3.86 -16.17 16.36
C GLY A 98 2.86 -15.07 16.01
N THR A 99 2.52 -14.25 17.00
CA THR A 99 1.51 -13.18 16.90
C THR A 99 1.82 -12.16 15.81
N GLU A 100 3.09 -11.85 15.57
CA GLU A 100 3.47 -10.84 14.59
C GLU A 100 3.23 -11.34 13.15
N GLY A 101 3.62 -12.59 12.87
CA GLY A 101 3.31 -13.24 11.61
C GLY A 101 1.81 -13.37 11.35
N GLU A 102 1.04 -13.73 12.37
CA GLU A 102 -0.43 -13.78 12.30
C GLU A 102 -1.05 -12.42 11.98
N ASN A 103 -0.55 -11.35 12.60
CA ASN A 103 -1.01 -9.99 12.35
C ASN A 103 -0.74 -9.54 10.90
N ILE A 104 0.42 -9.88 10.35
CA ILE A 104 0.77 -9.56 8.96
C ILE A 104 -0.16 -10.30 7.99
N ARG A 105 -0.39 -11.60 8.20
CA ARG A 105 -1.33 -12.38 7.38
C ARG A 105 -2.75 -11.83 7.48
N ALA A 106 -3.22 -11.52 8.69
CA ALA A 106 -4.53 -10.94 8.92
C ALA A 106 -4.67 -9.56 8.24
N PHE A 107 -3.61 -8.74 8.27
CA PHE A 107 -3.57 -7.47 7.57
C PHE A 107 -3.68 -7.66 6.05
N ILE A 108 -2.89 -8.55 5.46
CA ILE A 108 -2.93 -8.86 4.02
C ILE A 108 -4.33 -9.35 3.62
N THR A 109 -4.90 -10.31 4.35
CA THR A 109 -6.28 -10.77 4.11
C THR A 109 -7.29 -9.63 4.19
N GLY A 110 -7.14 -8.74 5.17
CA GLY A 110 -8.01 -7.58 5.38
C GLY A 110 -7.98 -6.57 4.22
N ILE A 111 -6.80 -6.31 3.64
CA ILE A 111 -6.67 -5.41 2.48
C ILE A 111 -6.98 -6.11 1.15
N SER A 112 -6.80 -7.43 1.07
CA SER A 112 -7.12 -8.22 -0.13
C SER A 112 -8.62 -8.34 -0.38
N ARG A 113 -9.41 -8.58 0.67
CA ARG A 113 -10.86 -8.76 0.57
C ARG A 113 -11.59 -7.64 -0.21
N PRO A 114 -11.46 -6.34 0.15
CA PRO A 114 -12.16 -5.28 -0.58
C PRO A 114 -11.62 -5.06 -2.01
N VAL A 115 -10.41 -5.53 -2.34
CA VAL A 115 -9.90 -5.50 -3.72
C VAL A 115 -10.60 -6.58 -4.54
N ALA A 116 -10.61 -7.82 -4.04
CA ALA A 116 -11.26 -8.96 -4.69
C ALA A 116 -12.78 -8.76 -4.86
N GLU A 117 -13.43 -8.10 -3.91
CA GLU A 117 -14.87 -7.78 -3.96
C GLU A 117 -15.19 -6.55 -4.84
N GLY A 118 -14.19 -5.91 -5.46
CA GLY A 118 -14.40 -4.71 -6.27
C GLY A 118 -14.75 -3.44 -5.46
N GLY A 119 -14.50 -3.45 -4.14
CA GLY A 119 -14.80 -2.34 -3.23
C GLY A 119 -13.84 -1.15 -3.32
N ILE A 120 -12.70 -1.28 -4.01
CA ILE A 120 -11.73 -0.18 -4.21
C ILE A 120 -12.09 0.65 -5.44
N THR A 121 -13.04 1.57 -5.25
CA THR A 121 -13.39 2.60 -6.24
C THR A 121 -12.42 3.78 -6.19
N TRP A 122 -12.47 4.67 -7.19
CA TRP A 122 -11.70 5.93 -7.15
C TRP A 122 -11.97 6.75 -5.90
N ALA A 123 -13.24 6.91 -5.52
CA ALA A 123 -13.60 7.65 -4.32
C ALA A 123 -12.99 7.01 -3.06
N ARG A 124 -13.12 5.69 -2.93
CA ARG A 124 -12.56 4.93 -1.82
C ARG A 124 -11.03 5.01 -1.77
N TRP A 125 -10.38 4.92 -2.93
CA TRP A 125 -8.93 5.02 -3.03
C TRP A 125 -8.43 6.42 -2.63
N PHE A 126 -9.13 7.49 -3.03
CA PHE A 126 -8.79 8.85 -2.61
C PHE A 126 -8.93 9.07 -1.09
N GLU A 127 -9.92 8.45 -0.44
CA GLU A 127 -10.05 8.46 1.02
C GLU A 127 -8.81 7.86 1.71
N GLU A 128 -8.23 6.81 1.13
CA GLU A 128 -7.07 6.12 1.71
C GLU A 128 -5.75 6.84 1.43
N ILE A 129 -5.53 7.32 0.20
CA ILE A 129 -4.25 7.91 -0.22
C ILE A 129 -4.06 9.36 0.23
N ALA A 130 -5.15 10.15 0.30
CA ALA A 130 -5.06 11.59 0.44
C ALA A 130 -4.33 12.07 1.70
N PRO A 131 -4.52 11.50 2.90
CA PRO A 131 -3.81 11.98 4.09
C PRO A 131 -2.30 11.85 3.97
N ALA A 132 -1.81 10.72 3.47
CA ALA A 132 -0.38 10.49 3.31
C ALA A 132 0.20 11.36 2.19
N TYR A 133 -0.48 11.39 1.04
CA TYR A 133 -0.07 12.19 -0.10
C TYR A 133 0.03 13.68 0.25
N MET A 134 -1.01 14.25 0.86
CA MET A 134 -1.03 15.67 1.22
C MET A 134 0.05 15.99 2.24
N LYS A 135 0.19 15.17 3.29
CA LYS A 135 1.20 15.38 4.33
C LYS A 135 2.62 15.39 3.75
N MET A 136 2.98 14.36 2.98
CA MET A 136 4.34 14.22 2.44
C MET A 136 4.71 15.36 1.49
N ASN A 137 3.78 15.78 0.61
CA ASN A 137 4.04 16.89 -0.30
C ASN A 137 4.14 18.23 0.44
N LEU A 138 3.28 18.49 1.44
CA LEU A 138 3.36 19.71 2.26
C LEU A 138 4.68 19.76 3.06
N GLU A 139 5.13 18.63 3.59
CA GLU A 139 6.43 18.54 4.26
C GLU A 139 7.60 18.82 3.29
N SER A 140 7.50 18.32 2.05
CA SER A 140 8.48 18.62 1.00
C SER A 140 8.50 20.10 0.63
N TYR A 141 7.34 20.74 0.43
CA TYR A 141 7.27 22.18 0.18
C TYR A 141 7.81 22.98 1.36
N ARG A 142 7.44 22.63 2.60
CA ARG A 142 7.98 23.28 3.81
C ARG A 142 9.51 23.22 3.83
N TYR A 143 10.09 22.07 3.54
CA TYR A 143 11.54 21.91 3.46
C TYR A 143 12.17 22.82 2.40
N ARG A 144 11.61 22.83 1.18
CA ARG A 144 12.10 23.68 0.07
C ARG A 144 11.98 25.17 0.37
N ILE A 145 10.89 25.59 1.03
CA ILE A 145 10.70 27.00 1.42
C ILE A 145 11.73 27.42 2.46
N CYS A 146 11.98 26.57 3.46
CA CYS A 146 12.99 26.83 4.49
C CYS A 146 14.41 26.86 3.92
N ARG A 147 14.71 26.04 2.89
CA ARG A 147 16.05 25.92 2.31
C ARG A 147 16.33 26.93 1.19
N ASP A 148 15.39 27.10 0.27
CA ASP A 148 15.60 27.78 -1.02
C ASP A 148 14.88 29.16 -1.07
N GLY A 149 14.25 29.58 0.03
CA GLY A 149 13.51 30.84 0.11
C GLY A 149 12.04 30.72 -0.36
N PRO A 150 11.33 31.84 -0.59
CA PRO A 150 9.87 31.83 -0.73
C PRO A 150 9.34 31.37 -2.10
N LEU A 151 10.18 31.26 -3.13
CA LEU A 151 9.73 30.93 -4.50
C LEU A 151 8.88 29.63 -4.60
N PRO A 152 9.19 28.53 -3.87
CA PRO A 152 8.37 27.32 -3.90
C PRO A 152 6.93 27.51 -3.39
N LEU A 153 6.58 28.64 -2.74
CA LEU A 153 5.19 28.96 -2.37
C LEU A 153 4.31 29.10 -3.61
N LEU A 154 4.83 29.66 -4.71
CA LEU A 154 4.08 29.80 -5.95
C LEU A 154 3.78 28.43 -6.58
N GLU A 155 4.79 27.56 -6.63
CA GLU A 155 4.64 26.18 -7.08
C GLU A 155 3.64 25.40 -6.21
N MET A 156 3.73 25.58 -4.89
CA MET A 156 2.80 24.97 -3.94
C MET A 156 1.36 25.44 -4.20
N GLY A 157 1.16 26.73 -4.48
CA GLY A 157 -0.15 27.28 -4.83
C GLY A 157 -0.74 26.64 -6.10
N VAL A 158 0.07 26.49 -7.15
CA VAL A 158 -0.35 25.78 -8.38
C VAL A 158 -0.65 24.31 -8.09
N TRP A 159 0.21 23.64 -7.33
CA TRP A 159 0.04 22.24 -6.96
C TRP A 159 -1.27 21.98 -6.20
N LEU A 160 -1.61 22.83 -5.21
CA LEU A 160 -2.85 22.73 -4.43
C LEU A 160 -4.12 22.82 -5.29
N CYS A 161 -4.04 23.45 -6.47
CA CYS A 161 -5.14 23.61 -7.41
C CYS A 161 -5.18 22.53 -8.50
N THR A 162 -4.26 21.55 -8.49
CA THR A 162 -4.25 20.48 -9.49
C THR A 162 -5.50 19.59 -9.37
N PRO A 163 -5.97 18.98 -10.48
CA PRO A 163 -7.10 18.05 -10.44
C PRO A 163 -6.91 16.88 -9.47
N PHE A 164 -5.67 16.47 -9.22
CA PHE A 164 -5.36 15.42 -8.25
C PHE A 164 -5.56 15.91 -6.81
N CYS A 165 -5.03 17.08 -6.45
CA CYS A 165 -5.22 17.67 -5.13
C CYS A 165 -6.70 17.95 -4.82
N LEU A 166 -7.47 18.43 -5.80
CA LEU A 166 -8.91 18.60 -5.65
C LEU A 166 -9.62 17.28 -5.28
N LYS A 167 -9.24 16.18 -5.93
CA LYS A 167 -9.75 14.83 -5.59
C LYS A 167 -9.27 14.39 -4.20
N CYS A 168 -8.04 14.69 -3.81
CA CYS A 168 -7.56 14.45 -2.44
C CYS A 168 -8.42 15.19 -1.39
N TYR A 169 -8.80 16.44 -1.63
CA TYR A 169 -9.70 17.17 -0.71
C TYR A 169 -11.04 16.46 -0.57
N THR A 170 -11.64 16.04 -1.68
CA THR A 170 -12.90 15.28 -1.63
C THR A 170 -12.75 13.96 -0.86
N GLY A 171 -11.63 13.26 -1.03
CA GLY A 171 -11.31 12.05 -0.27
C GLY A 171 -11.15 12.30 1.23
N LEU A 172 -10.48 13.39 1.62
CA LEU A 172 -10.34 13.78 3.03
C LEU A 172 -11.69 14.08 3.68
N ILE A 173 -12.54 14.85 3.00
CA ILE A 173 -13.89 15.17 3.47
C ILE A 173 -14.74 13.91 3.62
N ARG A 174 -14.75 13.03 2.61
CA ARG A 174 -15.50 11.77 2.67
C ARG A 174 -15.02 10.88 3.82
N ARG A 175 -13.70 10.83 4.05
CA ARG A 175 -13.10 10.08 5.14
C ARG A 175 -13.50 10.62 6.52
N SER A 176 -13.53 11.94 6.70
CA SER A 176 -13.92 12.55 7.99
C SER A 176 -15.40 12.37 8.32
N LEU A 177 -16.25 12.17 7.30
CA LEU A 177 -17.69 11.93 7.46
C LEU A 177 -18.03 10.44 7.69
N ARG A 178 -17.05 9.54 7.59
CA ARG A 178 -17.28 8.11 7.77
C ARG A 178 -17.40 7.78 9.26
N PRO A 179 -18.43 7.04 9.70
CA PRO A 179 -18.55 6.63 11.09
C PRO A 179 -17.29 5.90 11.55
N VAL A 180 -16.72 6.32 12.69
CA VAL A 180 -15.59 5.68 13.36
C VAL A 180 -16.04 4.31 13.88
N LEU A 181 -16.16 3.32 13.00
CA LEU A 181 -16.61 1.98 13.37
C LEU A 181 -15.63 0.86 12.96
N LEU A 182 -14.48 1.20 12.35
CA LEU A 182 -13.48 0.20 11.94
C LEU A 182 -12.02 0.62 12.19
N TRP A 183 -11.76 1.58 13.08
CA TRP A 183 -10.39 2.08 13.33
C TRP A 183 -9.61 1.29 14.41
N GLY A 184 -10.20 0.25 15.00
CA GLY A 184 -9.51 -0.64 15.93
C GLY A 184 -8.74 -1.74 15.21
N ARG A 185 -7.57 -1.40 14.64
CA ARG A 185 -6.42 -2.27 14.28
C ARG A 185 -5.55 -1.52 13.27
N ARG A 186 -4.78 -0.54 13.75
CA ARG A 186 -3.64 0.00 12.98
C ARG A 186 -2.54 -1.05 12.93
N ALA A 187 -1.75 -0.98 11.87
CA ALA A 187 -0.61 -1.82 11.52
C ALA A 187 0.23 -2.26 12.74
N PRO A 188 0.76 -3.51 12.75
CA PRO A 188 1.78 -3.90 13.71
C PRO A 188 2.99 -2.97 13.52
N GLY A 189 3.47 -2.36 14.62
CA GLY A 189 4.68 -1.52 14.59
C GLY A 189 4.61 -0.17 15.30
N LYS A 190 3.69 0.06 16.25
CA LYS A 190 3.86 1.13 17.25
C LYS A 190 3.32 0.69 18.61
N ASP A 191 4.13 -0.07 19.34
CA ASP A 191 4.16 0.06 20.80
C ASP A 191 5.01 1.29 21.14
N PRO A 192 4.49 2.27 21.90
CA PRO A 192 5.32 3.22 22.61
C PRO A 192 5.68 2.60 23.97
N GLY A 193 6.79 1.86 24.01
CA GLY A 193 7.45 1.47 25.25
C GLY A 193 8.74 2.25 25.42
N GLY A 194 8.72 3.26 26.29
CA GLY A 194 9.85 4.15 26.60
C GLY A 194 9.38 5.49 27.15
#